data_AF-A0A6G0AHC2-F1
#
_entry.id   AF-A0A6G0AHC2-F1
#
_cell.length_a   1.000
_cell.length_b   1.000
_cell.length_c   1.000
_cell.angle_alpha   90.00
_cell.angle_beta   90.00
_cell.angle_gamma   90.00
#
_symmetry.space_group_name_H-M   'P 1'
#
loop_
_entity.id
_entity.type
_entity.pdbx_description
1 polymer ?
#
loop_
_entity_poly.entity_id
_entity_poly.type
_entity_poly.pdbx_seq_one_letter_code
_entity_poly.pdbx_strand_id
1 'polypeptide(L)'
;FAGAIWVFTRTGNVWSQQGSKITVSDAIGNARFGISVDLSSDGSTAIVGGHTDNTNAGAAWILTRTGTTWLVQTKLTGAGAVGTARFGRSVSISSDGNTAIVGGYEDNASTGAVWVFTGNGSTWTQQGNKLVGSGATGNASQGFSISLSSDGNTALVGGIDDNATAGAAWVFIRNGVVWSQSGNKLVGSSAIGSANQGGAVAISYDGNTAIIGGIADNINLGAAWVFIPGTTSIPVDETLSGFLLEQNYPNPFNPSTVIRYQLPVTGFVTLKVYDVLGNEVATLVNEEKPAGSYEVEFSVGQSATGGSSPDIASGIYFYKLQAGSFVETKKMLLLK
;
A
#
# COMPACT_ATOMS: atom_id res chain seq x y z
N PHE A 1 -16.23 -9.07 -29.89
CA PHE A 1 -16.70 -7.69 -29.72
C PHE A 1 -15.55 -6.86 -29.16
N ALA A 2 -15.15 -5.77 -29.80
CA ALA A 2 -13.96 -5.02 -29.40
C ALA A 2 -13.98 -4.50 -27.95
N GLY A 3 -15.17 -4.28 -27.35
CA GLY A 3 -15.34 -3.77 -25.99
C GLY A 3 -15.79 -2.31 -25.97
N ALA A 4 -16.18 -1.79 -24.81
CA ALA A 4 -16.61 -0.41 -24.62
C ALA A 4 -16.49 -0.01 -23.14
N ILE A 5 -16.41 1.29 -22.87
CA ILE A 5 -16.54 1.86 -21.51
C ILE A 5 -17.66 2.90 -21.46
N TRP A 6 -18.08 3.23 -20.23
CA TRP A 6 -19.02 4.30 -19.92
C TRP A 6 -18.42 5.17 -18.84
N VAL A 7 -18.71 6.47 -18.88
CA VAL A 7 -18.28 7.41 -17.85
C VAL A 7 -19.51 7.93 -17.10
N PHE A 8 -19.39 8.04 -15.79
CA PHE A 8 -20.41 8.61 -14.92
C PHE A 8 -19.81 9.76 -14.12
N THR A 9 -20.54 10.87 -14.03
CA THR A 9 -20.20 12.03 -13.20
C THR A 9 -21.15 12.15 -12.04
N ARG A 10 -20.67 12.66 -10.91
CA ARG A 10 -21.48 12.88 -9.72
C ARG A 10 -21.69 14.37 -9.47
N THR A 11 -22.95 14.77 -9.32
CA THR A 11 -23.33 16.11 -8.84
C THR A 11 -24.14 15.95 -7.56
N GLY A 12 -23.62 16.44 -6.43
CA GLY A 12 -24.19 16.15 -5.11
C GLY A 12 -24.20 14.64 -4.84
N ASN A 13 -25.38 14.03 -4.75
CA ASN A 13 -25.56 12.58 -4.53
C ASN A 13 -26.05 11.81 -5.76
N VAL A 14 -26.14 12.46 -6.92
CA VAL A 14 -26.67 11.85 -8.15
C VAL A 14 -25.53 11.50 -9.09
N TRP A 15 -25.48 10.25 -9.53
CA TRP A 15 -24.63 9.79 -10.63
C TRP A 15 -25.40 9.87 -11.95
N SER A 16 -24.80 10.51 -12.94
CA SER A 16 -25.34 10.59 -14.30
C SER A 16 -24.30 10.11 -15.30
N GLN A 17 -24.74 9.36 -16.31
CA GLN A 17 -23.87 8.96 -17.41
C GLN A 17 -23.46 10.21 -18.20
N GLN A 18 -22.16 10.38 -18.42
CA GLN A 18 -21.59 11.46 -19.20
C GLN A 18 -21.34 10.98 -20.63
N GLY A 19 -22.19 11.43 -21.56
CA GLY A 19 -22.05 11.09 -22.99
C GLY A 19 -22.45 9.64 -23.32
N SER A 20 -22.13 9.21 -24.53
CA SER A 20 -22.37 7.84 -25.01
C SER A 20 -21.24 6.89 -24.60
N LYS A 21 -21.45 5.58 -24.77
CA LYS A 21 -20.38 4.59 -24.61
C LYS A 21 -19.18 4.97 -25.48
N ILE A 22 -17.98 4.79 -24.96
CA ILE A 22 -16.73 5.08 -25.67
C ILE A 22 -16.18 3.76 -26.21
N THR A 23 -15.78 3.78 -27.48
CA THR A 23 -15.14 2.66 -28.18
C THR A 23 -13.88 3.16 -28.88
N VAL A 24 -12.95 2.25 -29.16
CA VAL A 24 -11.71 2.52 -29.89
C VAL A 24 -11.81 1.99 -31.31
N SER A 25 -11.34 2.77 -32.30
CA SER A 25 -11.36 2.40 -33.72
C SER A 25 -10.08 1.71 -34.19
N ASP A 26 -8.99 1.87 -33.45
CA ASP A 26 -7.66 1.33 -33.73
C ASP A 26 -7.38 -0.02 -33.02
N ALA A 27 -8.41 -0.62 -32.43
CA ALA A 27 -8.36 -1.99 -31.92
C ALA A 27 -8.28 -3.00 -33.07
N ILE A 28 -7.43 -4.02 -32.89
CA ILE A 28 -7.22 -5.10 -33.85
C ILE A 28 -7.85 -6.37 -33.28
N GLY A 29 -8.91 -6.84 -33.94
CA GLY A 29 -9.66 -8.03 -33.51
C GLY A 29 -10.55 -7.78 -32.29
N ASN A 30 -10.70 -8.80 -31.45
CA ASN A 30 -11.51 -8.71 -30.23
C ASN A 30 -10.64 -8.23 -29.08
N ALA A 31 -10.48 -6.90 -28.93
CA ALA A 31 -9.58 -6.33 -27.94
C ALA A 31 -10.00 -6.53 -26.47
N ARG A 32 -11.29 -6.76 -26.21
CA ARG A 32 -11.88 -6.68 -24.85
C ARG A 32 -11.53 -5.36 -24.16
N PHE A 33 -11.60 -4.27 -24.91
CA PHE A 33 -11.48 -2.90 -24.42
C PHE A 33 -12.47 -2.66 -23.27
N GLY A 34 -11.96 -2.15 -22.15
CA GLY A 34 -12.75 -1.99 -20.93
C GLY A 34 -12.64 -3.16 -19.94
N ILE A 35 -11.74 -4.13 -20.18
CA ILE A 35 -11.49 -5.21 -19.20
C ILE A 35 -10.94 -4.70 -17.86
N SER A 36 -10.21 -3.59 -17.91
CA SER A 36 -9.63 -2.90 -16.76
C SER A 36 -9.65 -1.41 -17.04
N VAL A 37 -9.87 -0.61 -15.99
CA VAL A 37 -9.98 0.84 -16.06
C VAL A 37 -9.36 1.46 -14.81
N ASP A 38 -8.74 2.62 -14.95
CA ASP A 38 -8.34 3.49 -13.84
C ASP A 38 -8.43 4.96 -14.24
N LEU A 39 -8.54 5.87 -13.26
CA LEU A 39 -8.84 7.28 -13.47
C LEU A 39 -7.95 8.16 -12.57
N SER A 40 -7.39 9.24 -13.13
CA SER A 40 -6.65 10.25 -12.37
C SER A 40 -7.53 10.93 -11.32
N SER A 41 -6.91 11.53 -10.31
CA SER A 41 -7.65 12.08 -9.16
C SER A 41 -8.57 13.25 -9.53
N ASP A 42 -8.23 14.00 -10.57
CA ASP A 42 -9.04 15.10 -11.11
C ASP A 42 -10.13 14.63 -12.11
N GLY A 43 -10.15 13.33 -12.41
CA GLY A 43 -11.05 12.73 -13.38
C GLY A 43 -10.87 13.25 -14.80
N SER A 44 -9.68 13.74 -15.15
CA SER A 44 -9.37 14.27 -16.48
C SER A 44 -8.65 13.27 -17.38
N THR A 45 -7.98 12.27 -16.82
CA THR A 45 -7.22 11.27 -17.57
C THR A 45 -7.61 9.87 -17.12
N ALA A 46 -7.91 8.98 -18.05
CA ALA A 46 -8.25 7.59 -17.80
C ALA A 46 -7.31 6.67 -18.57
N ILE A 47 -7.04 5.49 -18.02
CA ILE A 47 -6.41 4.38 -18.72
C ILE A 47 -7.38 3.22 -18.82
N VAL A 48 -7.41 2.57 -19.99
CA VAL A 48 -8.31 1.44 -20.28
C VAL A 48 -7.53 0.30 -20.92
N GLY A 49 -7.65 -0.90 -20.38
CA GLY A 49 -7.01 -2.09 -20.92
C GLY A 49 -7.84 -2.81 -22.00
N GLY A 50 -7.14 -3.54 -22.87
CA GLY A 50 -7.70 -4.48 -23.85
C GLY A 50 -6.71 -5.61 -24.11
N HIS A 51 -6.61 -6.53 -23.17
CA HIS A 51 -5.62 -7.61 -23.13
C HIS A 51 -5.65 -8.61 -24.29
N THR A 52 -6.71 -8.64 -25.10
CA THR A 52 -6.81 -9.55 -26.25
C THR A 52 -6.63 -8.85 -27.59
N ASP A 53 -6.29 -7.54 -27.58
CA ASP A 53 -5.97 -6.78 -28.79
C ASP A 53 -4.81 -7.42 -29.56
N ASN A 54 -4.88 -7.35 -30.90
CA ASN A 54 -3.82 -7.82 -31.79
C ASN A 54 -3.36 -9.26 -31.48
N THR A 55 -4.31 -10.20 -31.47
CA THR A 55 -4.05 -11.63 -31.22
C THR A 55 -3.38 -11.88 -29.86
N ASN A 56 -3.96 -11.35 -28.79
CA ASN A 56 -3.46 -11.50 -27.40
C ASN A 56 -2.10 -10.87 -27.11
N ALA A 57 -1.54 -10.07 -28.02
CA ALA A 57 -0.43 -9.17 -27.65
C ALA A 57 -0.92 -8.19 -26.57
N GLY A 58 -2.13 -7.66 -26.74
CA GLY A 58 -2.79 -6.74 -25.84
C GLY A 58 -2.40 -5.28 -26.07
N ALA A 59 -3.25 -4.38 -25.59
CA ALA A 59 -3.04 -2.93 -25.64
C ALA A 59 -3.71 -2.26 -24.44
N ALA A 60 -3.33 -1.01 -24.18
CA ALA A 60 -4.07 -0.10 -23.31
C ALA A 60 -4.25 1.24 -24.01
N TRP A 61 -5.24 2.03 -23.62
CA TRP A 61 -5.50 3.34 -24.20
C TRP A 61 -5.58 4.39 -23.11
N ILE A 62 -4.94 5.53 -23.37
CA ILE A 62 -5.12 6.74 -22.58
C ILE A 62 -6.24 7.56 -23.19
N LEU A 63 -7.16 8.00 -22.35
CA LEU A 63 -8.22 8.92 -22.69
C LEU A 63 -8.08 10.18 -21.87
N THR A 64 -8.37 11.33 -22.47
CA THR A 64 -8.41 12.62 -21.78
C THR A 64 -9.76 13.30 -21.95
N ARG A 65 -10.16 14.03 -20.91
CA ARG A 65 -11.42 14.77 -20.85
C ARG A 65 -11.18 16.25 -21.08
N THR A 66 -11.84 16.79 -22.10
CA THR A 66 -11.92 18.24 -22.35
C THR A 66 -13.37 18.68 -22.17
N GLY A 67 -13.66 19.41 -21.09
CA GLY A 67 -15.03 19.75 -20.69
C GLY A 67 -15.85 18.50 -20.38
N THR A 68 -16.89 18.23 -21.19
CA THR A 68 -17.75 17.05 -21.08
C THR A 68 -17.40 15.93 -22.07
N THR A 69 -16.39 16.13 -22.92
CA THR A 69 -16.03 15.18 -23.98
C THR A 69 -14.79 14.39 -23.59
N TRP A 70 -14.86 13.07 -23.75
CA TRP A 70 -13.73 12.16 -23.61
C TRP A 70 -13.17 11.80 -24.98
N LEU A 71 -11.86 11.88 -25.13
CA LEU A 71 -11.16 11.57 -26.37
C LEU A 71 -10.13 10.46 -26.11
N VAL A 72 -10.07 9.48 -27.01
CA VAL A 72 -9.00 8.49 -27.03
C VAL A 72 -7.76 9.18 -27.60
N GLN A 73 -6.70 9.24 -26.81
CA GLN A 73 -5.52 10.04 -27.13
C GLN A 73 -4.36 9.18 -27.62
N THR A 74 -4.05 8.09 -26.92
CA THR A 74 -2.87 7.28 -27.24
C THR A 74 -3.14 5.82 -26.96
N LYS A 75 -2.82 4.95 -27.93
CA LYS A 75 -2.74 3.50 -27.75
C LYS A 75 -1.33 3.13 -27.28
N LEU A 76 -1.23 2.45 -26.16
CA LEU A 76 -0.01 1.96 -25.54
C LEU A 76 0.20 0.49 -25.89
N THR A 77 1.44 0.13 -26.21
CA THR A 77 1.90 -1.25 -26.43
C THR A 77 3.19 -1.48 -25.65
N GLY A 78 3.37 -2.70 -25.14
CA GLY A 78 4.55 -3.07 -24.34
C GLY A 78 5.75 -3.41 -25.22
N ALA A 79 6.67 -2.46 -25.42
CA ALA A 79 7.93 -2.72 -26.10
C ALA A 79 8.77 -3.74 -25.30
N GLY A 80 9.38 -4.70 -25.99
CA GLY A 80 10.12 -5.80 -25.37
C GLY A 80 9.25 -6.94 -24.81
N ALA A 81 7.95 -6.96 -25.12
CA ALA A 81 7.11 -8.12 -24.88
C ALA A 81 7.60 -9.36 -25.64
N VAL A 82 7.46 -10.54 -25.04
CA VAL A 82 7.86 -11.83 -25.62
C VAL A 82 6.64 -12.75 -25.65
N GLY A 83 6.23 -13.17 -26.84
CA GLY A 83 5.00 -13.95 -27.05
C GLY A 83 3.74 -13.11 -26.86
N THR A 84 2.64 -13.76 -26.46
CA THR A 84 1.35 -13.11 -26.21
C THR A 84 1.28 -12.61 -24.77
N ALA A 85 1.74 -11.38 -24.54
CA ALA A 85 1.81 -10.82 -23.18
C ALA A 85 0.44 -10.62 -22.51
N ARG A 86 -0.64 -10.50 -23.29
CA ARG A 86 -1.95 -10.03 -22.82
C ARG A 86 -1.85 -8.70 -22.06
N PHE A 87 -1.07 -7.79 -22.63
CA PHE A 87 -0.86 -6.43 -22.13
C PHE A 87 -2.18 -5.66 -22.00
N GLY A 88 -2.41 -4.99 -20.88
CA GLY A 88 -3.69 -4.31 -20.61
C GLY A 88 -4.67 -5.20 -19.85
N ARG A 89 -4.20 -6.31 -19.28
CA ARG A 89 -5.02 -7.12 -18.36
C ARG A 89 -5.36 -6.32 -17.11
N SER A 90 -4.37 -5.62 -16.57
CA SER A 90 -4.49 -4.71 -15.44
C SER A 90 -3.87 -3.38 -15.85
N VAL A 91 -4.45 -2.28 -15.37
CA VAL A 91 -3.99 -0.91 -15.64
C VAL A 91 -4.09 -0.10 -14.35
N SER A 92 -3.19 0.86 -14.15
CA SER A 92 -3.33 1.88 -13.10
C SER A 92 -2.66 3.18 -13.54
N ILE A 93 -3.15 4.31 -13.05
CA ILE A 93 -2.65 5.65 -13.37
C ILE A 93 -2.47 6.49 -12.09
N SER A 94 -1.43 7.32 -12.06
CA SER A 94 -1.12 8.21 -10.94
C SER A 94 -2.18 9.30 -10.79
N SER A 95 -2.22 9.92 -9.61
CA SER A 95 -3.23 10.94 -9.30
C SER A 95 -3.14 12.17 -10.21
N ASP A 96 -1.93 12.53 -10.65
CA ASP A 96 -1.68 13.62 -11.59
C ASP A 96 -1.93 13.24 -13.07
N GLY A 97 -2.26 11.97 -13.35
CA GLY A 97 -2.53 11.49 -14.69
C GLY A 97 -1.30 11.33 -15.59
N ASN A 98 -0.07 11.46 -15.08
CA ASN A 98 1.14 11.49 -15.90
C ASN A 98 1.97 10.21 -15.86
N THR A 99 1.71 9.29 -14.95
CA THR A 99 2.37 7.98 -14.88
C THR A 99 1.32 6.89 -14.94
N ALA A 100 1.48 5.96 -15.87
CA ALA A 100 0.60 4.82 -16.01
C ALA A 100 1.41 3.53 -16.00
N ILE A 101 0.82 2.47 -15.45
CA ILE A 101 1.40 1.14 -15.44
C ILE A 101 0.40 0.16 -16.03
N VAL A 102 0.92 -0.81 -16.79
CA VAL A 102 0.11 -1.81 -17.48
C VAL A 102 0.70 -3.20 -17.29
N GLY A 103 -0.15 -4.16 -16.91
CA GLY A 103 0.24 -5.55 -16.73
C GLY A 103 0.00 -6.42 -17.96
N GLY A 104 0.93 -7.35 -18.20
CA GLY A 104 0.85 -8.41 -19.20
C GLY A 104 1.30 -9.73 -18.58
N TYR A 105 0.35 -10.41 -17.96
CA TYR A 105 0.60 -11.59 -17.12
C TYR A 105 1.03 -12.85 -17.88
N GLU A 106 0.80 -12.92 -19.19
CA GLU A 106 1.25 -14.06 -20.02
C GLU A 106 2.59 -13.82 -20.72
N ASP A 107 3.22 -12.67 -20.47
CA ASP A 107 4.51 -12.34 -21.08
C ASP A 107 5.58 -13.39 -20.76
N ASN A 108 6.38 -13.73 -21.77
CA ASN A 108 7.46 -14.71 -21.67
C ASN A 108 7.01 -16.04 -21.02
N ALA A 109 6.01 -16.68 -21.64
CA ALA A 109 5.43 -17.95 -21.19
C ALA A 109 4.92 -17.90 -19.74
N SER A 110 4.11 -16.88 -19.41
CA SER A 110 3.52 -16.66 -18.08
C SER A 110 4.53 -16.39 -16.95
N THR A 111 5.76 -15.99 -17.28
CA THR A 111 6.58 -15.27 -16.30
C THR A 111 5.83 -14.01 -15.86
N GLY A 112 5.26 -13.31 -16.84
CA GLY A 112 4.54 -12.06 -16.67
C GLY A 112 5.48 -10.87 -16.53
N ALA A 113 4.96 -9.68 -16.83
CA ALA A 113 5.67 -8.43 -16.70
C ALA A 113 4.70 -7.24 -16.54
N VAL A 114 5.26 -6.09 -16.18
CA VAL A 114 4.56 -4.80 -16.23
C VAL A 114 5.39 -3.78 -17.00
N TRP A 115 4.72 -2.80 -17.58
CA TRP A 115 5.34 -1.70 -18.30
C TRP A 115 4.86 -0.38 -17.72
N VAL A 116 5.80 0.53 -17.51
CA VAL A 116 5.49 1.88 -17.05
C VAL A 116 5.58 2.85 -18.21
N PHE A 117 4.63 3.77 -18.28
CA PHE A 117 4.58 4.84 -19.25
C PHE A 117 4.49 6.17 -18.53
N THR A 118 5.15 7.18 -19.08
CA THR A 118 5.01 8.56 -18.64
C THR A 118 4.52 9.43 -19.77
N GLY A 119 3.58 10.32 -19.46
CA GLY A 119 3.01 11.24 -20.42
C GLY A 119 2.95 12.67 -19.90
N ASN A 120 2.74 13.59 -20.84
CA ASN A 120 2.55 15.02 -20.60
C ASN A 120 1.17 15.50 -21.09
N GLY A 121 0.17 14.63 -21.00
CA GLY A 121 -1.19 14.91 -21.47
C GLY A 121 -1.38 14.92 -22.99
N SER A 122 -0.34 14.82 -23.82
CA SER A 122 -0.49 14.68 -25.29
C SER A 122 0.33 13.52 -25.88
N THR A 123 1.48 13.22 -25.28
CA THR A 123 2.37 12.13 -25.70
C THR A 123 2.64 11.22 -24.52
N TRP A 124 2.71 9.91 -24.78
CA TRP A 124 3.04 8.88 -23.78
C TRP A 124 4.21 8.06 -24.29
N THR A 125 5.16 7.80 -23.41
CA THR A 125 6.39 7.07 -23.71
C THR A 125 6.62 5.98 -22.68
N GLN A 126 7.05 4.81 -23.12
CA GLN A 126 7.45 3.75 -22.21
C GLN A 126 8.73 4.16 -21.48
N GLN A 127 8.73 4.01 -20.17
CA GLN A 127 9.84 4.38 -19.31
C GLN A 127 10.74 3.16 -19.04
N GLY A 128 11.79 3.02 -19.86
CA GLY A 128 12.76 1.93 -19.73
C GLY A 128 12.23 0.57 -20.23
N ASN A 129 12.88 -0.50 -19.77
CA ASN A 129 12.47 -1.87 -20.08
C ASN A 129 11.24 -2.28 -19.26
N LYS A 130 10.57 -3.36 -19.69
CA LYS A 130 9.54 -4.01 -18.87
C LYS A 130 10.13 -4.42 -17.51
N LEU A 131 9.32 -4.32 -16.46
CA LEU A 131 9.71 -4.72 -15.11
C LEU A 131 9.32 -6.19 -14.89
N VAL A 132 10.30 -6.99 -14.51
CA VAL A 132 10.14 -8.40 -14.13
C VAL A 132 10.71 -8.57 -12.73
N GLY A 133 9.94 -9.18 -11.85
CA GLY A 133 10.27 -9.42 -10.46
C GLY A 133 11.34 -10.51 -10.33
N SER A 134 12.34 -10.24 -9.52
CA SER A 134 13.31 -11.24 -9.09
C SER A 134 12.74 -12.12 -7.97
N GLY A 135 13.27 -13.34 -7.84
CA GLY A 135 12.86 -14.28 -6.79
C GLY A 135 11.53 -15.01 -7.04
N ALA A 136 10.96 -14.91 -8.25
CA ALA A 136 9.83 -15.74 -8.66
C ALA A 136 10.19 -17.24 -8.64
N THR A 137 9.22 -18.08 -8.28
CA THR A 137 9.34 -19.54 -8.28
C THR A 137 8.32 -20.11 -9.26
N GLY A 138 8.80 -20.53 -10.44
CA GLY A 138 7.94 -20.95 -11.54
C GLY A 138 7.39 -19.77 -12.34
N ASN A 139 6.27 -20.00 -13.04
CA ASN A 139 5.61 -18.99 -13.85
C ASN A 139 4.67 -18.16 -12.97
N ALA A 140 5.11 -16.96 -12.59
CA ALA A 140 4.42 -16.15 -11.60
C ALA A 140 3.10 -15.52 -12.10
N SER A 141 2.90 -15.42 -13.42
CA SER A 141 1.85 -14.59 -14.00
C SER A 141 1.90 -13.14 -13.47
N GLN A 142 3.10 -12.58 -13.31
CA GLN A 142 3.30 -11.22 -12.79
C GLN A 142 2.57 -10.18 -13.64
N GLY A 143 1.93 -9.20 -13.00
CA GLY A 143 1.11 -8.19 -13.69
C GLY A 143 -0.34 -8.63 -13.86
N PHE A 144 -0.75 -9.73 -13.21
CA PHE A 144 -2.15 -10.13 -13.15
C PHE A 144 -3.01 -9.03 -12.52
N SER A 145 -2.53 -8.42 -11.44
CA SER A 145 -3.10 -7.25 -10.79
C SER A 145 -1.99 -6.23 -10.51
N ILE A 146 -2.33 -4.95 -10.52
CA ILE A 146 -1.39 -3.85 -10.25
C ILE A 146 -2.08 -2.72 -9.50
N SER A 147 -1.31 -1.93 -8.76
CA SER A 147 -1.75 -0.68 -8.15
C SER A 147 -0.56 0.29 -8.06
N LEU A 148 -0.81 1.57 -8.33
CA LEU A 148 0.19 2.63 -8.31
C LEU A 148 -0.11 3.63 -7.19
N SER A 149 0.93 4.13 -6.51
CA SER A 149 0.82 5.22 -5.54
C SER A 149 0.39 6.52 -6.22
N SER A 150 -0.09 7.47 -5.41
CA SER A 150 -0.61 8.75 -5.93
C SER A 150 0.42 9.53 -6.73
N ASP A 151 1.67 9.56 -6.23
CA ASP A 151 2.80 10.24 -6.84
C ASP A 151 3.37 9.49 -8.07
N GLY A 152 2.86 8.30 -8.37
CA GLY A 152 3.31 7.48 -9.49
C GLY A 152 4.67 6.83 -9.30
N ASN A 153 5.24 6.83 -8.08
CA ASN A 153 6.60 6.34 -7.85
C ASN A 153 6.69 4.95 -7.20
N THR A 154 5.58 4.42 -6.68
CA THR A 154 5.57 3.08 -6.07
C THR A 154 4.49 2.23 -6.74
N ALA A 155 4.90 1.10 -7.31
CA ALA A 155 4.00 0.15 -7.94
C ALA A 155 3.98 -1.16 -7.16
N LEU A 156 2.79 -1.65 -6.85
CA LEU A 156 2.55 -2.99 -6.31
C LEU A 156 2.02 -3.88 -7.45
N VAL A 157 2.65 -5.03 -7.65
CA VAL A 157 2.41 -5.90 -8.79
C VAL A 157 2.19 -7.33 -8.33
N GLY A 158 0.98 -7.87 -8.53
CA GLY A 158 0.65 -9.24 -8.15
C GLY A 158 1.06 -10.27 -9.21
N GLY A 159 1.51 -11.44 -8.76
CA GLY A 159 1.69 -12.65 -9.56
C GLY A 159 1.00 -13.82 -8.88
N ILE A 160 -0.20 -14.09 -9.35
CA ILE A 160 -1.15 -15.02 -8.73
C ILE A 160 -0.70 -16.49 -8.75
N ASP A 161 0.16 -16.85 -9.70
CA ASP A 161 0.58 -18.23 -9.95
C ASP A 161 1.96 -18.55 -9.37
N ASP A 162 2.63 -17.57 -8.77
CA ASP A 162 3.94 -17.74 -8.13
C ASP A 162 3.90 -18.78 -6.99
N ASN A 163 5.04 -19.40 -6.67
CA ASN A 163 5.17 -20.39 -5.60
C ASN A 163 4.14 -21.52 -5.70
N ALA A 164 3.99 -22.10 -6.90
CA ALA A 164 2.99 -23.14 -7.17
C ALA A 164 1.58 -22.71 -6.74
N THR A 165 1.13 -21.54 -7.21
CA THR A 165 -0.21 -20.94 -6.94
C THR A 165 -0.49 -20.50 -5.50
N ALA A 166 0.51 -20.53 -4.60
CA ALA A 166 0.38 -19.77 -3.35
C ALA A 166 0.30 -18.25 -3.63
N GLY A 167 0.97 -17.80 -4.68
CA GLY A 167 0.99 -16.42 -5.16
C GLY A 167 2.00 -15.54 -4.43
N ALA A 168 2.24 -14.36 -4.99
CA ALA A 168 3.10 -13.32 -4.41
C ALA A 168 2.78 -11.94 -5.02
N ALA A 169 3.43 -10.90 -4.49
CA ALA A 169 3.52 -9.61 -5.17
C ALA A 169 4.94 -9.03 -5.10
N TRP A 170 5.23 -8.08 -5.98
CA TRP A 170 6.48 -7.33 -6.02
C TRP A 170 6.19 -5.84 -5.88
N VAL A 171 7.08 -5.15 -5.19
CA VAL A 171 7.07 -3.69 -5.10
C VAL A 171 8.18 -3.15 -5.99
N PHE A 172 7.85 -2.21 -6.86
CA PHE A 172 8.83 -1.44 -7.62
C PHE A 172 8.78 0.02 -7.19
N ILE A 173 9.94 0.64 -7.03
CA ILE A 173 10.09 2.05 -6.67
C ILE A 173 10.83 2.76 -7.80
N ARG A 174 10.34 3.95 -8.13
CA ARG A 174 10.91 4.86 -9.11
C ARG A 174 11.81 5.88 -8.44
N ASN A 175 13.06 5.97 -8.91
CA ASN A 175 14.00 7.03 -8.57
C ASN A 175 14.41 7.76 -9.85
N GLY A 176 13.84 8.94 -10.09
CA GLY A 176 14.02 9.69 -11.34
C GLY A 176 13.40 8.96 -12.53
N VAL A 177 14.23 8.46 -13.46
CA VAL A 177 13.77 7.68 -14.62
C VAL A 177 13.91 6.17 -14.44
N VAL A 178 14.49 5.71 -13.33
CA VAL A 178 14.80 4.30 -13.11
C VAL A 178 13.78 3.67 -12.18
N TRP A 179 13.25 2.51 -12.57
CA TRP A 179 12.44 1.65 -11.73
C TRP A 179 13.27 0.46 -11.24
N SER A 180 13.20 0.19 -9.94
CA SER A 180 13.89 -0.94 -9.32
C SER A 180 12.96 -1.66 -8.35
N GLN A 181 13.08 -2.98 -8.27
CA GLN A 181 12.37 -3.75 -7.24
C GLN A 181 12.84 -3.32 -5.84
N SER A 182 11.91 -3.12 -4.92
CA SER A 182 12.17 -2.81 -3.52
C SER A 182 12.06 -4.08 -2.68
N GLY A 183 13.21 -4.57 -2.21
CA GLY A 183 13.29 -5.76 -1.36
C GLY A 183 12.89 -7.07 -2.07
N ASN A 184 12.60 -8.09 -1.26
CA ASN A 184 12.10 -9.38 -1.74
C ASN A 184 10.64 -9.28 -2.15
N LYS A 185 10.16 -10.28 -2.91
CA LYS A 185 8.72 -10.44 -3.15
C LYS A 185 7.97 -10.57 -1.82
N LEU A 186 6.77 -10.03 -1.79
CA LEU A 186 5.85 -10.09 -0.67
C LEU A 186 5.06 -11.39 -0.74
N VAL A 187 5.12 -12.18 0.33
CA VAL A 187 4.33 -13.41 0.52
C VAL A 187 3.75 -13.36 1.92
N GLY A 188 2.42 -13.45 2.00
CA GLY A 188 1.68 -13.50 3.24
C GLY A 188 1.99 -14.77 4.01
N SER A 189 2.37 -14.63 5.29
CA SER A 189 2.56 -15.76 6.19
C SER A 189 1.23 -16.44 6.52
N SER A 190 1.30 -17.70 6.93
CA SER A 190 0.14 -18.49 7.38
C SER A 190 -0.94 -18.73 6.32
N ALA A 191 -0.60 -18.55 5.04
CA ALA A 191 -1.44 -18.98 3.93
C ALA A 191 -1.60 -20.51 3.93
N ILE A 192 -2.80 -20.98 3.62
CA ILE A 192 -3.15 -22.41 3.61
C ILE A 192 -3.45 -22.84 2.18
N GLY A 193 -2.58 -23.70 1.64
CA GLY A 193 -2.70 -24.23 0.29
C GLY A 193 -2.40 -23.21 -0.81
N SER A 194 -3.06 -23.36 -1.95
CA SER A 194 -3.01 -22.42 -3.08
C SER A 194 -3.81 -21.16 -2.77
N ALA A 195 -3.21 -20.22 -2.06
CA ALA A 195 -3.91 -19.01 -1.64
C ALA A 195 -4.19 -18.02 -2.79
N ASN A 196 -3.51 -18.15 -3.94
CA ASN A 196 -3.62 -17.23 -5.07
C ASN A 196 -3.39 -15.76 -4.66
N GLN A 197 -2.38 -15.52 -3.81
CA GLN A 197 -1.97 -14.17 -3.42
C GLN A 197 -1.56 -13.35 -4.64
N GLY A 198 -1.89 -12.06 -4.66
CA GLY A 198 -1.60 -11.19 -5.80
C GLY A 198 -2.63 -11.30 -6.92
N GLY A 199 -3.73 -12.03 -6.70
CA GLY A 199 -4.92 -11.97 -7.57
C GLY A 199 -5.60 -10.59 -7.56
N ALA A 200 -5.50 -9.88 -6.43
CA ALA A 200 -5.87 -8.47 -6.28
C ALA A 200 -4.86 -7.78 -5.35
N VAL A 201 -4.49 -6.55 -5.67
CA VAL A 201 -3.55 -5.75 -4.89
C VAL A 201 -4.03 -4.31 -4.81
N ALA A 202 -3.70 -3.61 -3.73
CA ALA A 202 -3.86 -2.16 -3.64
C ALA A 202 -2.69 -1.56 -2.84
N ILE A 203 -2.25 -0.37 -3.25
CA ILE A 203 -1.27 0.41 -2.51
C ILE A 203 -1.88 1.74 -2.06
N SER A 204 -1.50 2.20 -0.87
CA SER A 204 -1.95 3.48 -0.32
C SER A 204 -1.48 4.66 -1.15
N TYR A 205 -2.15 5.79 -0.94
CA TYR A 205 -1.83 7.09 -1.56
C TYR A 205 -0.34 7.43 -1.45
N ASP A 206 0.24 7.25 -0.27
CA ASP A 206 1.64 7.56 0.06
C ASP A 206 2.64 6.45 -0.33
N GLY A 207 2.16 5.33 -0.89
CA GLY A 207 3.00 4.21 -1.29
C GLY A 207 3.54 3.35 -0.14
N ASN A 208 3.13 3.61 1.12
CA ASN A 208 3.70 2.96 2.30
C ASN A 208 2.79 1.88 2.92
N THR A 209 1.69 1.52 2.28
CA THR A 209 0.86 0.41 2.75
C THR A 209 0.36 -0.35 1.55
N ALA A 210 0.73 -1.61 1.47
CA ALA A 210 0.30 -2.55 0.46
C ALA A 210 -0.70 -3.53 1.09
N ILE A 211 -1.75 -3.87 0.36
CA ILE A 211 -2.61 -5.01 0.68
C ILE A 211 -2.65 -5.97 -0.50
N ILE A 212 -2.56 -7.25 -0.19
CA ILE A 212 -2.56 -8.35 -1.17
C ILE A 212 -3.70 -9.28 -0.81
N GLY A 213 -4.61 -9.53 -1.75
CA GLY A 213 -5.65 -10.53 -1.61
C GLY A 213 -5.18 -11.90 -2.09
N GLY A 214 -5.56 -12.95 -1.36
CA GLY A 214 -5.47 -14.34 -1.78
C GLY A 214 -6.86 -14.96 -1.77
N ILE A 215 -7.50 -14.96 -2.94
CA ILE A 215 -8.92 -15.33 -3.10
C ILE A 215 -9.20 -16.80 -2.79
N ALA A 216 -8.20 -17.66 -2.90
CA ALA A 216 -8.35 -19.11 -2.78
C ALA A 216 -7.84 -19.66 -1.43
N ASP A 217 -7.38 -18.80 -0.54
CA ASP A 217 -6.84 -19.20 0.77
C ASP A 217 -7.84 -20.04 1.57
N ASN A 218 -7.32 -21.04 2.29
CA ASN A 218 -8.09 -21.91 3.17
C ASN A 218 -9.33 -22.52 2.49
N ILE A 219 -9.12 -23.12 1.30
CA ILE A 219 -10.18 -23.76 0.48
C ILE A 219 -11.24 -22.73 0.03
N ASN A 220 -10.79 -21.65 -0.63
CA ASN A 220 -11.63 -20.59 -1.20
C ASN A 220 -12.43 -19.75 -0.18
N LEU A 221 -12.03 -19.75 1.09
CA LEU A 221 -12.54 -18.78 2.07
C LEU A 221 -11.93 -17.40 1.84
N GLY A 222 -10.70 -17.37 1.33
CA GLY A 222 -9.97 -16.16 0.99
C GLY A 222 -9.34 -15.47 2.20
N ALA A 223 -8.33 -14.67 1.94
CA ALA A 223 -7.63 -13.87 2.93
C ALA A 223 -7.01 -12.62 2.30
N ALA A 224 -6.59 -11.68 3.14
CA ALA A 224 -5.83 -10.51 2.73
C ALA A 224 -4.68 -10.25 3.70
N TRP A 225 -3.54 -9.86 3.17
CA TRP A 225 -2.33 -9.54 3.93
C TRP A 225 -1.96 -8.09 3.71
N VAL A 226 -1.74 -7.37 4.80
CA VAL A 226 -1.28 -5.97 4.77
C VAL A 226 0.22 -5.96 5.04
N PHE A 227 0.94 -5.24 4.19
CA PHE A 227 2.37 -5.00 4.29
C PHE A 227 2.61 -3.51 4.44
N ILE A 228 3.49 -3.16 5.37
CA ILE A 228 4.03 -1.82 5.52
C ILE A 228 5.54 -1.92 5.33
N PRO A 229 6.20 -0.93 4.70
CA PRO A 229 7.65 -0.84 4.68
C PRO A 229 8.15 -1.02 6.10
N GLY A 230 9.10 -1.92 6.29
CA GLY A 230 9.57 -2.24 7.63
C GLY A 230 9.97 -0.97 8.37
N THR A 231 9.29 -0.66 9.47
CA THR A 231 10.00 -0.77 10.74
C THR A 231 10.53 -2.19 10.73
N THR A 232 11.82 -2.36 10.53
CA THR A 232 12.46 -3.67 10.58
C THR A 232 11.86 -4.45 11.74
N SER A 233 11.14 -5.54 11.47
CA SER A 233 11.09 -6.62 12.43
C SER A 233 12.53 -7.05 12.57
N ILE A 234 13.21 -6.49 13.57
CA ILE A 234 14.55 -6.89 13.93
C ILE A 234 14.45 -8.41 14.08
N PRO A 235 15.28 -9.22 13.41
CA PRO A 235 15.43 -10.61 13.86
C PRO A 235 15.66 -10.53 15.36
N VAL A 236 14.99 -11.39 16.14
CA VAL A 236 15.25 -11.49 17.57
C VAL A 236 16.72 -11.94 17.71
N ASP A 237 17.60 -10.96 17.69
CA ASP A 237 18.99 -11.00 18.06
C ASP A 237 19.27 -9.68 18.77
N GLU A 238 19.51 -9.79 20.06
CA GLU A 238 19.54 -8.72 21.04
C GLU A 238 20.68 -7.74 20.76
N THR A 239 20.40 -6.72 19.95
CA THR A 239 21.02 -5.41 20.16
C THR A 239 19.93 -4.35 20.11
N LEU A 240 19.30 -4.13 21.26
CA LEU A 240 18.35 -3.04 21.49
C LEU A 240 19.05 -1.72 21.10
N SER A 241 18.70 -1.20 19.91
CA SER A 241 19.32 0.01 19.37
C SER A 241 18.73 1.23 20.08
N GLY A 242 19.38 1.64 21.17
CA GLY A 242 19.14 2.90 21.86
C GLY A 242 17.91 2.91 22.78
N PHE A 243 17.81 4.01 23.53
CA PHE A 243 16.62 4.32 24.33
C PHE A 243 15.52 4.82 23.40
N LEU A 244 14.29 4.35 23.61
CA LEU A 244 13.11 4.78 22.85
C LEU A 244 11.92 4.95 23.79
N LEU A 245 11.19 6.04 23.63
CA LEU A 245 9.82 6.17 24.12
C LEU A 245 8.90 6.24 22.90
N GLU A 246 7.85 5.43 22.84
CA GLU A 246 6.89 5.46 21.72
C GLU A 246 5.73 6.42 21.99
N GLN A 247 5.13 6.93 20.91
CA GLN A 247 3.88 7.68 20.99
C GLN A 247 2.74 6.73 21.36
N ASN A 248 2.02 7.02 22.45
CA ASN A 248 0.90 6.20 22.88
C ASN A 248 -0.21 6.20 21.81
N TYR A 249 -0.85 5.05 21.59
CA TYR A 249 -1.97 4.95 20.66
C TYR A 249 -3.26 5.42 21.36
N PRO A 250 -4.01 6.38 20.81
CA PRO A 250 -5.30 6.74 21.39
C PRO A 250 -6.25 5.56 21.22
N ASN A 251 -6.85 5.10 22.32
CA ASN A 251 -8.00 4.21 22.25
C ASN A 251 -9.26 5.09 22.24
N PRO A 252 -10.00 5.21 21.12
CA PRO A 252 -11.10 6.16 21.00
C PRO A 252 -12.33 5.81 21.86
N PHE A 253 -12.34 4.63 22.50
CA PHE A 253 -13.50 4.11 23.23
C PHE A 253 -13.14 3.45 24.58
N ASN A 254 -11.92 3.61 25.09
CA ASN A 254 -11.52 3.06 26.40
C ASN A 254 -10.67 4.09 27.17
N PRO A 255 -10.90 4.32 28.48
CA PRO A 255 -10.15 5.27 29.29
C PRO A 255 -8.72 4.81 29.65
N SER A 256 -8.16 3.83 28.92
CA SER A 256 -6.80 3.33 29.09
C SER A 256 -5.98 3.44 27.82
N THR A 257 -4.67 3.65 27.99
CA THR A 257 -3.68 3.71 26.91
C THR A 257 -2.45 2.90 27.31
N VAL A 258 -1.73 2.40 26.32
CA VAL A 258 -0.47 1.66 26.52
C VAL A 258 0.69 2.56 26.14
N ILE A 259 1.65 2.70 27.05
CA ILE A 259 2.91 3.40 26.84
C ILE A 259 4.01 2.35 26.65
N ARG A 260 4.72 2.43 25.52
CA ARG A 260 5.81 1.52 25.18
C ARG A 260 7.15 2.23 25.25
N TYR A 261 8.16 1.55 25.77
CA TYR A 261 9.52 2.06 25.80
C TYR A 261 10.56 0.94 25.71
N GLN A 262 11.78 1.32 25.32
CA GLN A 262 12.92 0.43 25.13
C GLN A 262 14.14 0.92 25.92
N LEU A 263 14.86 -0.01 26.53
CA LEU A 263 16.13 0.21 27.21
C LEU A 263 17.23 -0.60 26.53
N PRO A 264 18.32 0.03 26.04
CA PRO A 264 19.42 -0.67 25.41
C PRO A 264 20.37 -1.34 26.42
N VAL A 265 20.32 -0.90 27.68
CA VAL A 265 21.16 -1.39 28.78
C VAL A 265 20.34 -1.45 30.07
N THR A 266 20.71 -2.36 30.97
CA THR A 266 20.13 -2.41 32.32
C THR A 266 20.41 -1.12 33.06
N GLY A 267 19.39 -0.59 33.75
CA GLY A 267 19.55 0.59 34.58
C GLY A 267 18.28 1.01 35.30
N PHE A 268 18.41 2.03 36.14
CA PHE A 268 17.29 2.61 36.86
C PHE A 268 16.43 3.47 35.92
N VAL A 269 15.12 3.22 35.92
CA VAL A 269 14.17 3.86 35.02
C VAL A 269 13.03 4.49 35.79
N THR A 270 12.69 5.73 35.41
CA THR A 270 11.48 6.40 35.85
C THR A 270 10.59 6.73 34.66
N LEU A 271 9.35 6.25 34.70
CA LEU A 271 8.28 6.65 33.78
C LEU A 271 7.19 7.35 34.59
N LYS A 272 6.98 8.64 34.29
CA LYS A 272 6.05 9.50 35.04
C LYS A 272 5.10 10.23 34.11
N VAL A 273 3.89 10.52 34.59
CA VAL A 273 2.84 11.28 33.90
C VAL A 273 2.67 12.63 34.58
N TYR A 274 2.51 13.68 33.78
CA TYR A 274 2.37 15.07 34.18
C TYR A 274 1.14 15.72 33.53
N ASP A 275 0.53 16.67 34.23
CA ASP A 275 -0.50 17.53 33.65
C ASP A 275 0.11 18.65 32.78
N VAL A 276 -0.75 19.48 32.19
CA VAL A 276 -0.32 20.62 31.34
C VAL A 276 0.42 21.73 32.10
N LEU A 277 0.35 21.73 33.43
CA LEU A 277 1.06 22.67 34.30
C LEU A 277 2.41 22.11 34.78
N GLY A 278 2.71 20.85 34.46
CA GLY A 278 3.94 20.16 34.85
C GLY A 278 3.88 19.50 36.23
N ASN A 279 2.71 19.40 36.85
CA ASN A 279 2.56 18.65 38.10
C ASN A 279 2.59 17.16 37.80
N GLU A 280 3.29 16.38 38.63
CA GLU A 280 3.29 14.93 38.54
C GLU A 280 1.92 14.37 38.97
N VAL A 281 1.30 13.59 38.07
CA VAL A 281 -0.02 12.98 38.25
C VAL A 281 0.10 11.49 38.56
N ALA A 282 1.11 10.81 38.00
CA ALA A 282 1.36 9.39 38.27
C ALA A 282 2.84 9.01 38.05
N THR A 283 3.33 8.06 38.84
CA THR A 283 4.59 7.34 38.60
C THR A 283 4.28 5.91 38.19
N LEU A 284 4.55 5.56 36.94
CA LEU A 284 4.21 4.25 36.36
C LEU A 284 5.35 3.23 36.51
N VAL A 285 6.59 3.70 36.50
CA VAL A 285 7.80 2.90 36.72
C VAL A 285 8.77 3.72 37.54
N ASN A 286 9.41 3.12 38.54
CA ASN A 286 10.45 3.74 39.36
C ASN A 286 11.34 2.66 39.99
N GLU A 287 12.03 1.91 39.14
CA GLU A 287 12.83 0.76 39.55
C GLU A 287 13.95 0.46 38.55
N GLU A 288 14.85 -0.45 38.91
CA GLU A 288 15.88 -0.97 38.01
C GLU A 288 15.26 -2.00 37.06
N LYS A 289 15.49 -1.81 35.76
CA LYS A 289 14.97 -2.66 34.69
C LYS A 289 16.12 -3.21 33.85
N PRO A 290 16.12 -4.51 33.49
CA PRO A 290 17.03 -5.06 32.50
C PRO A 290 16.95 -4.34 31.13
N ALA A 291 17.95 -4.51 30.28
CA ALA A 291 17.81 -4.15 28.87
C ALA A 291 16.61 -4.92 28.26
N GLY A 292 15.73 -4.22 27.55
CA GLY A 292 14.53 -4.83 26.97
C GLY A 292 13.49 -3.82 26.51
N SER A 293 12.39 -4.34 25.97
CA SER A 293 11.20 -3.57 25.61
C SER A 293 10.10 -3.80 26.62
N TYR A 294 9.37 -2.74 26.96
CA TYR A 294 8.39 -2.72 28.03
C TYR A 294 7.10 -2.05 27.57
N GLU A 295 5.97 -2.56 28.08
CA GLU A 295 4.64 -1.95 27.92
C GLU A 295 4.06 -1.66 29.30
N VAL A 296 3.49 -0.47 29.47
CA VAL A 296 2.81 -0.07 30.71
C VAL A 296 1.46 0.53 30.38
N GLU A 297 0.40 -0.03 30.96
CA GLU A 297 -0.94 0.51 30.84
C GLU A 297 -1.14 1.68 31.82
N PHE A 298 -1.76 2.75 31.33
CA PHE A 298 -2.18 3.90 32.13
C PHE A 298 -3.66 4.18 31.89
N SER A 299 -4.43 4.36 32.97
CA SER A 299 -5.88 4.53 32.91
C SER A 299 -6.39 5.68 33.78
N VAL A 300 -7.53 6.25 33.36
CA VAL A 300 -8.29 7.19 34.19
C VAL A 300 -8.71 6.51 35.49
N GLY A 301 -8.38 7.10 36.64
CA GLY A 301 -8.81 6.62 37.97
C GLY A 301 -7.82 5.69 38.69
N GLN A 302 -6.68 5.35 38.09
CA GLN A 302 -5.58 4.68 38.80
C GLN A 302 -4.60 5.70 39.39
N SER A 303 -4.52 5.75 40.72
CA SER A 303 -3.44 6.44 41.44
C SER A 303 -2.18 5.55 41.46
N ALA A 304 -1.03 6.15 41.17
CA ALA A 304 0.28 5.50 41.28
C ALA A 304 0.80 5.34 42.72
N THR A 305 0.07 5.84 43.70
CA THR A 305 0.42 5.68 45.12
C THR A 305 -0.87 5.38 45.85
N GLY A 306 -0.95 4.23 46.55
CA GLY A 306 -2.15 3.68 47.20
C GLY A 306 -2.78 4.53 48.32
N GLY A 307 -3.13 5.78 48.00
CA GLY A 307 -3.91 6.71 48.80
C GLY A 307 -4.87 7.46 47.87
N SER A 308 -6.02 7.84 48.41
CA SER A 308 -7.07 8.59 47.73
C SER A 308 -6.55 9.94 47.23
N SER A 309 -6.34 10.04 45.91
CA SER A 309 -6.13 11.30 45.18
C SER A 309 -7.06 11.34 43.95
N PRO A 310 -7.39 12.53 43.45
CA PRO A 310 -8.62 12.80 42.69
C PRO A 310 -8.62 12.10 41.33
N ASP A 311 -9.81 11.70 40.88
CA ASP A 311 -10.06 11.18 39.55
C ASP A 311 -9.32 12.01 38.48
N ILE A 312 -8.42 11.36 37.74
CA ILE A 312 -7.68 11.97 36.64
C ILE A 312 -8.69 12.31 35.52
N ALA A 313 -8.91 13.59 35.23
CA ALA A 313 -9.90 14.01 34.24
C ALA A 313 -9.47 13.68 32.80
N SER A 314 -10.41 13.59 31.86
CA SER A 314 -10.10 13.59 30.43
C SER A 314 -9.35 14.87 30.06
N GLY A 315 -8.27 14.75 29.30
CA GLY A 315 -7.41 15.89 29.03
C GLY A 315 -6.09 15.53 28.36
N ILE A 316 -5.29 16.56 28.15
CA ILE A 316 -3.93 16.42 27.63
C ILE A 316 -2.99 16.17 28.80
N TYR A 317 -2.16 15.15 28.67
CA TYR A 317 -1.12 14.82 29.62
C TYR A 317 0.21 14.64 28.90
N PHE A 318 1.30 14.69 29.66
CA PHE A 318 2.63 14.40 29.18
C PHE A 318 3.21 13.23 29.95
N TYR A 319 3.83 12.28 29.29
CA TYR A 319 4.56 11.21 29.96
C TYR A 319 6.04 11.31 29.59
N LYS A 320 6.88 11.12 30.61
CA LYS A 320 8.32 11.32 30.54
C LYS A 320 9.02 10.06 30.98
N LEU A 321 9.90 9.55 30.13
CA LEU A 321 10.83 8.47 30.44
C LEU A 321 12.19 9.07 30.77
N GLN A 322 12.80 8.61 31.85
CA GLN A 322 14.19 8.91 32.20
C GLN A 322 14.92 7.64 32.56
N ALA A 323 16.08 7.42 31.92
CA ALA A 323 16.96 6.28 32.14
C ALA A 323 18.42 6.73 31.96
N GLY A 324 19.18 6.83 33.06
CA GLY A 324 20.51 7.44 33.04
C GLY A 324 20.47 8.90 32.54
N SER A 325 21.22 9.22 31.49
CA SER A 325 21.23 10.54 30.85
C SER A 325 20.13 10.73 29.80
N PHE A 326 19.40 9.67 29.44
CA PHE A 326 18.32 9.75 28.47
C PHE A 326 17.05 10.30 29.14
N VAL A 327 16.44 11.30 28.51
CA VAL A 327 15.17 11.89 28.92
C VAL A 327 14.35 12.20 27.68
N GLU A 328 13.16 11.61 27.58
CA GLU A 328 12.21 11.92 26.51
C GLU A 328 10.81 12.12 27.08
N THR A 329 10.08 13.09 26.53
CA THR A 329 8.70 13.42 26.91
C THR A 329 7.80 13.36 25.69
N LYS A 330 6.63 12.73 25.81
CA LYS A 330 5.59 12.73 24.78
C LYS A 330 4.25 13.16 25.33
N LYS A 331 3.38 13.63 24.43
CA LYS A 331 2.04 14.14 24.74
C LYS A 331 1.02 13.05 24.48
N MET A 332 0.08 12.85 25.40
CA MET A 332 -1.08 11.99 25.21
C MET A 332 -2.40 12.76 25.41
N LEU A 333 -3.45 12.31 24.73
CA LEU A 333 -4.82 12.73 24.98
C LEU A 333 -5.55 11.55 25.64
N LEU A 334 -6.07 11.76 26.84
CA LEU A 334 -6.93 10.79 27.53
C LEU A 334 -8.39 11.24 27.39
N LEU A 335 -9.26 10.33 26.93
CA LEU A 335 -10.69 10.54 26.81
C LEU A 335 -11.43 9.57 27.72
N LYS A 336 -12.57 9.99 28.25
CA LYS A 336 -13.50 9.17 29.05
C LYS A 336 -14.76 8.96 28.23
#